data_AF-A0A9X8VHY1-F1
#
_entry.id   AF-A0A9X8VHY1-F1
#
_cell.length_a   1.000
_cell.length_b   1.000
_cell.length_c   1.000
_cell.angle_alpha   90.00
_cell.angle_beta   90.00
_cell.angle_gamma   90.00
#
_symmetry.space_group_name_H-M   'P 1'
#
loop_
_entity.id
_entity.type
_entity.pdbx_description
1 polymer ?
#
loop_
_entity_poly.entity_id
_entity_poly.type
_entity_poly.pdbx_seq_one_letter_code
_entity_poly.pdbx_strand_id
1 'polypeptide(L)'
;GIYEGPGISIKLSALHPRYSRAQYERVMEELYPRLLSLTLQARQYDIGINIDAEEADRLEISLDLLEKLCFEPQLAGWNGIGFVIQAYQKRCPFAIDAVIDMAQRSRRRLMIRLVKGAYWDSEIKRAQMDGLEGYPVYTRKVYTDVSYLACARKLLSVPNLIYPQFATHNAHTLSAIYHLAGNNYYPGQYEFQCLHGMGEPLYEQV
;
A
#
# COMPACT_ATOMS: atom_id res chain seq x y z
N GLY A 1 6.95 -17.25 7.20
CA GLY A 1 7.57 -16.04 7.76
C GLY A 1 7.27 -14.88 6.85
N ILE A 2 6.56 -13.86 7.34
CA ILE A 2 6.06 -12.75 6.52
C ILE A 2 7.13 -11.80 5.94
N TYR A 3 8.38 -11.87 6.42
CA TYR A 3 9.49 -10.98 5.98
C TYR A 3 10.45 -11.67 5.01
N GLU A 4 10.97 -12.84 5.37
CA GLU A 4 11.96 -13.55 4.53
C GLU A 4 11.31 -14.46 3.48
N GLY A 5 10.05 -14.85 3.69
CA GLY A 5 9.31 -15.73 2.79
C GLY A 5 8.59 -14.97 1.68
N PRO A 6 8.21 -15.66 0.59
CA PRO A 6 7.37 -15.07 -0.43
C PRO A 6 5.99 -14.71 0.14
N GLY A 7 5.37 -13.68 -0.44
CA GLY A 7 3.98 -13.28 -0.20
C GLY A 7 3.17 -13.27 -1.48
N ILE A 8 1.89 -12.89 -1.37
CA ILE A 8 0.99 -12.71 -2.51
C ILE A 8 0.44 -11.29 -2.54
N SER A 9 0.20 -10.76 -3.75
CA SER A 9 -0.53 -9.50 -3.93
C SER A 9 -1.87 -9.78 -4.62
N ILE A 10 -2.94 -9.16 -4.13
CA ILE A 10 -4.30 -9.33 -4.65
C ILE A 10 -4.88 -7.98 -5.08
N LYS A 11 -5.74 -7.99 -6.10
CA LYS A 11 -6.52 -6.82 -6.52
C LYS A 11 -7.98 -7.01 -6.11
N LEU A 12 -8.57 -6.02 -5.46
CA LEU A 12 -9.94 -6.10 -4.97
C LEU A 12 -10.93 -6.12 -6.14
N SER A 13 -10.62 -5.43 -7.24
CA SER A 13 -11.40 -5.48 -8.48
C SER A 13 -11.57 -6.88 -9.06
N ALA A 14 -10.59 -7.78 -8.86
CA ALA A 14 -10.65 -9.16 -9.33
C ALA A 14 -11.58 -10.04 -8.46
N LEU A 15 -11.92 -9.60 -7.25
CA LEU A 15 -12.70 -10.36 -6.27
C LEU A 15 -14.18 -9.99 -6.27
N HIS A 16 -14.60 -8.97 -7.02
CA HIS A 16 -16.00 -8.52 -7.04
C HIS A 16 -16.42 -7.97 -8.41
N PRO A 17 -17.54 -8.44 -8.99
CA PRO A 17 -18.05 -7.89 -10.23
C PRO A 17 -18.44 -6.42 -10.02
N ARG A 18 -17.87 -5.50 -10.81
CA ARG A 18 -18.16 -4.05 -10.74
C ARG A 18 -17.75 -3.41 -9.40
N TYR A 19 -16.53 -3.70 -8.94
CA TYR A 19 -15.92 -3.05 -7.77
C TYR A 19 -15.94 -1.50 -7.89
N SER A 20 -16.89 -0.87 -7.20
CA SER A 20 -17.14 0.58 -7.26
C SER A 20 -17.80 1.08 -5.96
N ARG A 21 -17.67 2.38 -5.62
CA ARG A 21 -18.18 2.95 -4.35
C ARG A 21 -19.69 3.03 -4.37
N ALA A 22 -20.28 3.12 -5.56
CA ALA A 22 -21.73 3.08 -5.76
C ALA A 22 -22.39 1.78 -5.29
N GLN A 23 -21.61 0.73 -4.95
CA GLN A 23 -22.10 -0.57 -4.51
C GLN A 23 -21.51 -0.96 -3.15
N TYR A 24 -21.34 0.01 -2.23
CA TYR A 24 -20.70 -0.19 -0.92
C TYR A 24 -21.24 -1.43 -0.16
N GLU A 25 -22.56 -1.53 -0.01
CA GLU A 25 -23.20 -2.64 0.72
C GLU A 25 -22.83 -3.99 0.11
N ARG A 26 -22.94 -4.13 -1.22
CA ARG A 26 -22.57 -5.34 -1.93
C ARG A 26 -21.08 -5.66 -1.82
N VAL A 27 -20.21 -4.65 -1.84
CA VAL A 27 -18.77 -4.86 -1.59
C VAL A 27 -18.56 -5.45 -0.19
N MET A 28 -19.24 -4.93 0.83
CA MET A 28 -19.10 -5.45 2.20
C MET A 28 -19.74 -6.84 2.39
N GLU A 29 -20.81 -7.16 1.66
CA GLU A 29 -21.48 -8.47 1.76
C GLU A 29 -20.81 -9.55 0.91
N GLU A 30 -20.29 -9.21 -0.27
CA GLU A 30 -19.81 -10.18 -1.27
C GLU A 30 -18.27 -10.21 -1.36
N LEU A 31 -17.60 -9.04 -1.38
CA LEU A 31 -16.14 -8.96 -1.53
C LEU A 31 -15.45 -9.26 -0.20
N TYR A 32 -15.89 -8.63 0.88
CA TYR A 32 -15.22 -8.75 2.18
C TYR A 32 -15.05 -10.21 2.65
N PRO A 33 -16.07 -11.10 2.58
CA PRO A 33 -15.87 -12.49 2.97
C PRO A 33 -14.80 -13.22 2.16
N ARG A 34 -14.63 -12.88 0.87
CA ARG A 34 -13.56 -13.42 0.02
C ARG A 34 -12.20 -12.91 0.46
N LEU A 35 -12.08 -11.61 0.73
CA LEU A 35 -10.86 -11.00 1.25
C LEU A 35 -10.44 -11.62 2.58
N LEU A 36 -11.38 -11.77 3.52
CA LEU A 36 -11.14 -12.41 4.81
C LEU A 36 -10.69 -13.85 4.64
N SER A 37 -11.38 -14.64 3.81
CA SER A 37 -11.02 -16.03 3.54
C SER A 37 -9.58 -16.18 3.04
N LEU A 38 -9.19 -15.39 2.04
CA LEU A 38 -7.81 -15.39 1.50
C LEU A 38 -6.79 -14.97 2.56
N THR A 39 -7.13 -13.98 3.38
CA THR A 39 -6.24 -13.48 4.45
C THR A 39 -6.05 -14.53 5.55
N LEU A 40 -7.10 -15.26 5.91
CA LEU A 40 -7.01 -16.38 6.87
C LEU A 40 -6.14 -17.51 6.33
N GLN A 41 -6.24 -17.82 5.03
CA GLN A 41 -5.34 -18.79 4.39
C GLN A 41 -3.89 -18.31 4.41
N ALA A 42 -3.63 -17.04 4.06
CA ALA A 42 -2.29 -16.47 4.14
C ALA A 42 -1.71 -16.53 5.56
N ARG A 43 -2.54 -16.27 6.58
CA ARG A 43 -2.18 -16.42 8.00
C ARG A 43 -1.82 -17.86 8.37
N GLN A 44 -2.55 -18.87 7.88
CA GLN A 44 -2.26 -20.28 8.17
C GLN A 44 -0.86 -20.69 7.72
N TYR A 45 -0.40 -20.15 6.59
CA TYR A 45 0.94 -20.39 6.06
C TYR A 45 1.99 -19.36 6.52
N ASP A 46 1.57 -18.38 7.32
CA ASP A 46 2.40 -17.25 7.76
C ASP A 46 3.13 -16.55 6.60
N ILE A 47 2.39 -16.22 5.54
CA ILE A 47 2.89 -15.48 4.37
C ILE A 47 2.24 -14.10 4.28
N GLY A 48 2.98 -13.10 3.79
CA GLY A 48 2.42 -11.78 3.56
C GLY A 48 1.32 -11.79 2.50
N ILE A 49 0.22 -11.06 2.75
CA ILE A 49 -0.84 -10.83 1.77
C ILE A 49 -1.05 -9.33 1.59
N ASN A 50 -0.76 -8.83 0.40
CA ASN A 50 -0.78 -7.41 0.09
C ASN A 50 -1.99 -7.04 -0.77
N ILE A 51 -2.76 -6.04 -0.36
CA ILE A 51 -3.87 -5.48 -1.13
C ILE A 51 -3.32 -4.39 -2.05
N ASP A 52 -3.36 -4.62 -3.36
CA ASP A 52 -2.92 -3.66 -4.37
C ASP A 52 -3.84 -2.44 -4.45
N ALA A 53 -3.22 -1.28 -4.64
CA ALA A 53 -3.93 -0.02 -4.91
C ALA A 53 -4.18 0.13 -6.42
N GLU A 54 -5.42 0.44 -6.76
CA GLU A 54 -5.91 0.55 -8.14
C GLU A 54 -6.20 2.03 -8.46
N GLU A 55 -7.38 2.36 -9.00
CA GLU A 55 -7.76 3.74 -9.31
C GLU A 55 -8.11 4.58 -8.07
N ALA A 56 -7.94 5.90 -8.17
CA ALA A 56 -8.06 6.83 -7.05
C ALA A 56 -9.46 6.84 -6.41
N ASP A 57 -10.51 6.59 -7.17
CA ASP A 57 -11.90 6.55 -6.68
C ASP A 57 -12.20 5.30 -5.83
N ARG A 58 -11.29 4.30 -5.83
CA ARG A 58 -11.38 3.07 -5.03
C ARG A 58 -10.66 3.18 -3.68
N LEU A 59 -9.81 4.18 -3.46
CA LEU A 59 -9.01 4.31 -2.22
C LEU A 59 -9.86 4.24 -0.94
N GLU A 60 -10.98 4.98 -0.91
CA GLU A 60 -11.80 5.05 0.29
C GLU A 60 -12.42 3.68 0.63
N ILE A 61 -12.93 2.94 -0.37
CA ILE A 61 -13.56 1.63 -0.11
C ILE A 61 -12.52 0.56 0.24
N SER A 62 -11.29 0.67 -0.27
CA SER A 62 -10.22 -0.24 0.12
C SER A 62 -9.76 0.02 1.56
N LEU A 63 -9.77 1.27 2.03
CA LEU A 63 -9.56 1.62 3.44
C LEU A 63 -10.68 1.06 4.33
N ASP A 64 -11.95 1.17 3.93
CA ASP A 64 -13.08 0.61 4.68
C ASP A 64 -12.93 -0.93 4.86
N LEU A 65 -12.50 -1.63 3.80
CA LEU A 65 -12.23 -3.08 3.83
C LEU A 65 -11.02 -3.42 4.71
N LEU A 66 -9.94 -2.64 4.61
CA LEU A 66 -8.73 -2.82 5.42
C LEU A 66 -9.04 -2.63 6.91
N GLU A 67 -9.79 -1.59 7.27
CA GLU A 67 -10.22 -1.31 8.64
C GLU A 67 -10.95 -2.54 9.19
N LYS A 68 -12.01 -3.01 8.51
CA LYS A 68 -12.77 -4.18 8.96
C LYS A 68 -11.86 -5.42 9.14
N LEU A 69 -10.97 -5.67 8.18
CA LEU A 69 -10.04 -6.81 8.19
C LEU A 69 -9.08 -6.76 9.38
N CYS A 70 -8.58 -5.56 9.72
CA CYS A 70 -7.65 -5.37 10.83
C CYS A 70 -8.29 -5.63 12.20
N PHE A 71 -9.61 -5.69 12.32
CA PHE A 71 -10.29 -5.99 13.60
C PHE A 71 -10.83 -7.41 13.70
N GLU A 72 -10.54 -8.28 12.73
CA GLU A 72 -10.96 -9.69 12.79
C GLU A 72 -10.24 -10.44 13.92
N PRO A 73 -10.97 -11.05 14.88
CA PRO A 73 -10.36 -11.75 16.01
C PRO A 73 -9.42 -12.89 15.58
N GLN A 74 -9.75 -13.54 14.46
CA GLN A 74 -8.95 -14.63 13.88
C GLN A 74 -7.59 -14.16 13.35
N LEU A 75 -7.43 -12.86 13.10
CA LEU A 75 -6.19 -12.23 12.62
C LEU A 75 -5.44 -11.47 13.72
N ALA A 76 -5.88 -11.59 14.98
CA ALA A 76 -5.22 -10.95 16.11
C ALA A 76 -3.78 -11.46 16.30
N GLY A 77 -2.86 -10.54 16.59
CA GLY A 77 -1.44 -10.83 16.78
C GLY A 77 -0.66 -11.17 15.51
N TRP A 78 -1.30 -11.18 14.33
CA TRP A 78 -0.64 -11.47 13.06
C TRP A 78 -0.40 -10.21 12.23
N ASN A 79 0.83 -10.05 11.73
CA ASN A 79 1.32 -8.81 11.10
C ASN A 79 1.51 -8.92 9.57
N GLY A 80 0.99 -9.99 8.95
CA GLY A 80 1.16 -10.24 7.50
C GLY A 80 0.19 -9.52 6.57
N ILE A 81 -0.66 -8.62 7.10
CA ILE A 81 -1.58 -7.82 6.29
C ILE A 81 -0.79 -6.68 5.65
N GLY A 82 -0.78 -6.66 4.32
CA GLY A 82 -0.15 -5.64 3.50
C GLY A 82 -1.14 -4.75 2.75
N PHE A 83 -0.76 -3.49 2.53
CA PHE A 83 -1.57 -2.51 1.81
C PHE A 83 -0.70 -1.55 1.01
N VAL A 84 -1.09 -1.28 -0.24
CA VAL A 84 -0.38 -0.33 -1.11
C VAL A 84 -0.93 1.09 -0.96
N ILE A 85 -0.03 2.08 -0.90
CA ILE A 85 -0.39 3.50 -0.96
C ILE A 85 0.40 4.18 -2.08
N GLN A 86 -0.29 4.99 -2.90
CA GLN A 86 0.26 5.60 -4.12
C GLN A 86 0.64 7.07 -3.90
N ALA A 87 1.94 7.37 -3.90
CA ALA A 87 2.51 8.70 -3.63
C ALA A 87 2.13 9.78 -4.65
N TYR A 88 1.67 9.42 -5.85
CA TYR A 88 1.18 10.38 -6.83
C TYR A 88 -0.17 11.02 -6.45
N GLN A 89 -0.89 10.48 -5.45
CA GLN A 89 -2.17 11.02 -5.00
C GLN A 89 -1.91 12.09 -3.95
N LYS A 90 -2.65 13.20 -4.04
CA LYS A 90 -2.62 14.25 -3.03
C LYS A 90 -3.03 13.74 -1.63
N ARG A 91 -3.80 12.65 -1.59
CA ARG A 91 -4.28 11.99 -0.36
C ARG A 91 -3.24 11.09 0.32
N CYS A 92 -2.12 10.75 -0.34
CA CYS A 92 -1.16 9.76 0.16
C CYS A 92 -0.67 10.04 1.61
N PRO A 93 -0.27 11.27 1.99
CA PRO A 93 0.15 11.54 3.37
C PRO A 93 -0.96 11.28 4.40
N PHE A 94 -2.22 11.58 4.06
CA PHE A 94 -3.37 11.39 4.94
C PHE A 94 -3.82 9.93 5.01
N ALA A 95 -3.70 9.18 3.91
CA ALA A 95 -3.90 7.74 3.92
C ALA A 95 -2.87 7.05 4.82
N ILE A 96 -1.62 7.56 4.85
CA ILE A 96 -0.59 7.10 5.79
C ILE A 96 -1.01 7.38 7.24
N ASP A 97 -1.54 8.57 7.54
CA ASP A 97 -2.05 8.89 8.88
C ASP A 97 -3.17 7.93 9.30
N ALA A 98 -4.10 7.62 8.39
CA ALA A 98 -5.18 6.68 8.64
C ALA A 98 -4.68 5.25 8.94
N VAL A 99 -3.72 4.73 8.16
CA VAL A 99 -3.20 3.37 8.41
C VAL A 99 -2.30 3.29 9.64
N ILE A 100 -1.62 4.37 10.03
CA ILE A 100 -0.86 4.44 11.29
C ILE A 100 -1.81 4.34 12.48
N ASP A 101 -2.87 5.16 12.48
CA ASP A 101 -3.91 5.10 13.51
C ASP A 101 -4.59 3.73 13.56
N MET A 102 -4.94 3.16 12.41
CA MET A 102 -5.51 1.82 12.30
C MET A 102 -4.59 0.74 12.86
N ALA A 103 -3.29 0.78 12.53
CA ALA A 103 -2.29 -0.16 13.07
C ALA A 103 -2.22 -0.07 14.60
N GLN A 104 -2.25 1.13 15.16
CA GLN A 104 -2.25 1.36 16.60
C GLN A 104 -3.52 0.80 17.27
N ARG A 105 -4.71 1.15 16.76
CA ARG A 105 -5.99 0.70 17.33
C ARG A 105 -6.18 -0.81 17.22
N SER A 106 -5.77 -1.40 16.10
CA SER A 106 -5.87 -2.84 15.86
C SER A 106 -4.70 -3.66 16.41
N ARG A 107 -3.72 -3.00 17.06
CA ARG A 107 -2.57 -3.61 17.76
C ARG A 107 -1.76 -4.54 16.85
N ARG A 108 -1.44 -4.07 15.65
CA ARG A 108 -0.64 -4.82 14.67
C ARG A 108 0.40 -3.93 14.02
N ARG A 109 1.38 -4.57 13.39
CA ARG A 109 2.32 -3.93 12.47
C ARG A 109 1.84 -4.19 11.04
N LEU A 110 1.48 -3.14 10.29
CA LEU A 110 1.03 -3.28 8.90
C LEU A 110 2.21 -3.26 7.92
N MET A 111 2.16 -4.08 6.88
CA MET A 111 3.13 -4.03 5.78
C MET A 111 2.67 -2.99 4.75
N ILE A 112 3.32 -1.83 4.68
CA ILE A 112 2.87 -0.74 3.80
C ILE A 112 3.79 -0.60 2.61
N ARG A 113 3.29 -0.97 1.43
CA ARG A 113 3.99 -0.78 0.16
C ARG A 113 3.77 0.64 -0.34
N LEU A 114 4.81 1.46 -0.25
CA LEU A 114 4.81 2.80 -0.84
C LEU A 114 5.27 2.73 -2.30
N VAL A 115 4.37 3.07 -3.21
CA VAL A 115 4.62 3.14 -4.66
C VAL A 115 4.43 4.57 -5.16
N LYS A 116 4.93 4.91 -6.36
CA LYS A 116 4.54 6.17 -7.00
C LYS A 116 3.10 6.11 -7.50
N GLY A 117 2.76 5.08 -8.26
CA GLY A 117 1.43 4.86 -8.84
C GLY A 117 1.55 4.41 -10.30
N ALA A 118 0.56 3.67 -10.80
CA ALA A 118 0.61 3.01 -12.12
C ALA A 118 -0.49 3.46 -13.10
N TYR A 119 -1.43 4.30 -12.66
CA TYR A 119 -2.64 4.65 -13.42
C TYR A 119 -2.69 6.13 -13.84
N TRP A 120 -1.55 6.83 -13.87
CA TRP A 120 -1.49 8.29 -13.99
C TRP A 120 -2.25 8.84 -15.21
N ASP A 121 -2.01 8.29 -16.40
CA ASP A 121 -2.68 8.73 -17.64
C ASP A 121 -4.21 8.56 -17.57
N SER A 122 -4.67 7.45 -16.99
CA SER A 122 -6.10 7.17 -16.78
C SER A 122 -6.72 8.14 -15.77
N GLU A 123 -6.00 8.50 -14.70
CA GLU A 123 -6.47 9.47 -13.70
C GLU A 123 -6.57 10.88 -14.27
N ILE A 124 -5.59 11.31 -15.10
CA ILE A 124 -5.66 12.58 -15.81
C ILE A 124 -6.87 12.61 -16.75
N LYS A 125 -7.05 11.56 -17.56
CA LYS A 125 -8.17 11.44 -18.49
C LYS A 125 -9.51 11.47 -17.76
N ARG A 126 -9.66 10.68 -16.70
CA ARG A 126 -10.92 10.56 -15.93
C ARG A 126 -11.32 11.91 -15.32
N ALA A 127 -10.39 12.58 -14.64
CA ALA A 127 -10.68 13.88 -14.01
C ALA A 127 -11.11 14.95 -15.03
N GLN A 128 -10.54 14.93 -16.25
CA GLN A 128 -10.94 15.82 -17.34
C GLN A 128 -12.32 15.48 -17.89
N MET A 129 -12.61 14.20 -18.11
CA MET A 129 -13.92 13.74 -18.61
C MET A 129 -15.05 14.08 -17.62
N ASP A 130 -14.79 13.93 -16.33
CA ASP A 130 -15.76 14.17 -15.26
C ASP A 130 -15.91 15.67 -14.92
N GLY A 131 -15.07 16.54 -15.49
CA GLY A 131 -15.12 17.99 -15.27
C GLY A 131 -14.91 18.40 -13.81
N LEU A 132 -14.08 17.66 -13.07
CA LEU A 132 -13.85 17.90 -11.64
C LEU A 132 -13.09 19.22 -11.40
N GLU A 133 -13.21 19.75 -10.18
CA GLU A 133 -12.51 20.96 -9.74
C GLU A 133 -10.97 20.84 -9.79
N GLY A 134 -10.44 19.61 -9.81
CA GLY A 134 -9.02 19.36 -9.93
C GLY A 134 -8.69 17.86 -10.03
N TYR A 135 -7.39 17.58 -10.18
CA TYR A 135 -6.87 16.21 -10.31
C TYR A 135 -6.66 15.54 -8.95
N PRO A 136 -6.99 14.25 -8.78
CA PRO A 136 -6.65 13.49 -7.57
C PRO A 136 -5.14 13.20 -7.46
N VAL A 137 -4.42 13.29 -8.59
CA VAL A 137 -2.98 13.07 -8.72
C VAL A 137 -2.21 14.35 -9.03
N TYR A 138 -0.91 14.37 -8.75
CA TYR A 138 -0.02 15.45 -9.20
C TYR A 138 0.16 15.43 -10.72
N THR A 139 0.30 16.61 -11.33
CA THR A 139 0.42 16.77 -12.79
C THR A 139 1.86 16.91 -13.29
N ARG A 140 2.83 17.08 -12.38
CA ARG A 140 4.26 17.01 -12.69
C ARG A 140 4.89 15.86 -11.92
N LYS A 141 5.64 15.01 -12.63
CA LYS A 141 6.31 13.83 -12.06
C LYS A 141 7.19 14.17 -10.84
N VAL A 142 7.88 15.31 -10.86
CA VAL A 142 8.73 15.74 -9.74
C VAL A 142 7.95 15.95 -8.43
N TYR A 143 6.67 16.35 -8.49
CA TYR A 143 5.84 16.47 -7.29
C TYR A 143 5.50 15.11 -6.69
N THR A 144 5.31 14.08 -7.53
CA THR A 144 5.20 12.69 -7.07
C THR A 144 6.48 12.23 -6.39
N ASP A 145 7.67 12.61 -6.88
CA ASP A 145 8.93 12.27 -6.21
C ASP A 145 9.04 12.95 -4.82
N VAL A 146 8.68 14.23 -4.72
CA VAL A 146 8.63 14.97 -3.44
C VAL A 146 7.65 14.31 -2.47
N SER A 147 6.44 14.00 -2.93
CA SER A 147 5.42 13.30 -2.15
C SER A 147 5.93 11.95 -1.64
N TYR A 148 6.59 11.17 -2.51
CA TYR A 148 7.17 9.87 -2.13
C TYR A 148 8.16 10.01 -0.97
N LEU A 149 9.10 10.96 -1.05
CA LEU A 149 10.10 11.16 0.01
C LEU A 149 9.47 11.66 1.32
N ALA A 150 8.48 12.54 1.26
CA ALA A 150 7.74 12.99 2.45
C ALA A 150 6.99 11.83 3.12
N CYS A 151 6.34 11.00 2.32
CA CYS A 151 5.63 9.80 2.78
C CYS A 151 6.59 8.75 3.36
N ALA A 152 7.75 8.54 2.73
CA ALA A 152 8.75 7.61 3.23
C ALA A 152 9.26 7.99 4.63
N ARG A 153 9.49 9.28 4.89
CA ARG A 153 9.84 9.77 6.23
C ARG A 153 8.76 9.47 7.27
N LYS A 154 7.48 9.68 6.93
CA LYS A 154 6.36 9.35 7.83
C LYS A 154 6.30 7.86 8.17
N LEU A 155 6.54 6.98 7.20
CA LEU A 155 6.54 5.53 7.42
C LEU A 155 7.73 5.08 8.28
N LEU A 156 8.92 5.62 8.00
CA LEU A 156 10.14 5.32 8.77
C LEU A 156 10.07 5.79 10.22
N SER A 157 9.27 6.82 10.53
CA SER A 157 9.16 7.35 11.91
C SER A 157 8.31 6.49 12.86
N VAL A 158 7.65 5.44 12.38
CA VAL A 158 6.74 4.59 13.18
C VAL A 158 7.04 3.09 13.03
N PRO A 159 8.29 2.63 13.26
CA PRO A 159 8.71 1.25 12.99
C PRO A 159 7.93 0.19 13.78
N ASN A 160 7.35 0.56 14.93
CA ASN A 160 6.54 -0.36 15.74
C ASN A 160 5.14 -0.63 15.14
N LEU A 161 4.66 0.28 14.29
CA LEU A 161 3.30 0.23 13.71
C LEU A 161 3.33 -0.16 12.23
N ILE A 162 4.40 0.17 11.52
CA ILE A 162 4.52 -0.07 10.09
C ILE A 162 5.83 -0.81 9.79
N TYR A 163 5.74 -1.77 8.88
CA TYR A 163 6.85 -2.30 8.10
C TYR A 163 6.82 -1.66 6.71
N PRO A 164 7.65 -0.65 6.43
CA PRO A 164 7.64 0.04 5.15
C PRO A 164 8.27 -0.83 4.06
N GLN A 165 7.62 -0.91 2.90
CA GLN A 165 8.12 -1.60 1.72
C GLN A 165 8.23 -0.58 0.58
N PHE A 166 9.45 -0.18 0.24
CA PHE A 166 9.69 0.92 -0.69
C PHE A 166 9.83 0.41 -2.13
N ALA A 167 8.76 0.49 -2.92
CA ALA A 167 8.81 0.06 -4.31
C ALA A 167 9.29 1.18 -5.24
N THR A 168 10.44 0.99 -5.87
CA THR A 168 11.01 1.97 -6.80
C THR A 168 12.06 1.33 -7.71
N HIS A 169 12.19 1.83 -8.94
CA HIS A 169 13.32 1.55 -9.84
C HIS A 169 14.20 2.79 -10.05
N ASN A 170 13.92 3.88 -9.32
CA ASN A 170 14.67 5.12 -9.41
C ASN A 170 15.80 5.12 -8.37
N ALA A 171 17.04 5.13 -8.84
CA ALA A 171 18.24 5.08 -8.00
C ALA A 171 18.33 6.24 -6.98
N HIS A 172 17.93 7.45 -7.36
CA HIS A 172 17.88 8.58 -6.42
C HIS A 172 16.84 8.33 -5.31
N THR A 173 15.64 7.88 -5.65
CA THR A 173 14.62 7.54 -4.66
C THR A 173 15.13 6.45 -3.70
N LEU A 174 15.78 5.41 -4.23
CA LEU A 174 16.39 4.33 -3.44
C LEU A 174 17.46 4.87 -2.48
N SER A 175 18.45 5.58 -3.00
CA SER A 175 19.55 6.17 -2.20
C SER A 175 19.02 7.13 -1.14
N ALA A 176 18.05 7.98 -1.49
CA ALA A 176 17.43 8.90 -0.55
C ALA A 176 16.77 8.14 0.62
N ILE A 177 16.04 7.05 0.36
CA ILE A 177 15.41 6.24 1.40
C ILE A 177 16.45 5.55 2.28
N TYR A 178 17.50 4.99 1.67
CA TYR A 178 18.62 4.38 2.39
C TYR A 178 19.22 5.35 3.42
N HIS A 179 19.48 6.60 3.02
CA HIS A 179 19.99 7.62 3.94
C HIS A 179 18.93 8.13 4.93
N LEU A 180 17.65 8.20 4.54
CA LEU A 180 16.56 8.60 5.43
C LEU A 180 16.26 7.58 6.52
N ALA A 181 16.52 6.29 6.28
CA ALA A 181 16.34 5.23 7.28
C ALA A 181 17.36 5.32 8.43
N GLY A 182 18.39 6.14 8.28
CA GLY A 182 19.40 6.40 9.30
C GLY A 182 20.44 5.29 9.41
N ASN A 183 21.20 5.34 10.50
CA ASN A 183 22.19 4.32 10.83
C ASN A 183 21.53 3.17 11.61
N ASN A 184 22.20 2.02 11.69
CA ASN A 184 21.77 0.83 12.46
C ASN A 184 20.57 0.07 11.85
N TYR A 185 20.65 -0.21 10.56
CA TYR A 185 19.70 -1.08 9.87
C TYR A 185 19.54 -2.44 10.57
N TYR A 186 18.30 -2.95 10.58
CA TYR A 186 17.99 -4.33 10.92
C TYR A 186 16.99 -4.89 9.88
N PRO A 187 17.02 -6.20 9.56
CA PRO A 187 16.20 -6.77 8.47
C PRO A 187 14.69 -6.49 8.59
N GLY A 188 14.16 -6.43 9.82
CA GLY A 188 12.77 -6.09 10.06
C GLY A 188 12.44 -4.59 10.04
N GLN A 189 13.38 -3.70 9.71
CA GLN A 189 13.14 -2.24 9.74
C GLN A 189 12.28 -1.82 8.55
N TYR A 190 12.71 -2.18 7.34
CA TYR A 190 12.04 -1.95 6.07
C TYR A 190 12.67 -2.84 4.99
N GLU A 191 12.04 -2.91 3.82
CA GLU A 191 12.63 -3.49 2.61
C GLU A 191 12.43 -2.58 1.39
N PHE A 192 13.21 -2.85 0.34
CA PHE A 192 12.91 -2.35 -0.99
C PHE A 192 12.14 -3.39 -1.80
N GLN A 193 11.39 -2.92 -2.79
CA GLN A 193 10.67 -3.80 -3.72
C GLN A 193 10.84 -3.33 -5.16
N CYS A 194 10.77 -4.30 -6.07
CA CYS A 194 10.85 -4.05 -7.50
C CYS A 194 9.93 -4.99 -8.28
N LEU A 195 9.59 -4.58 -9.50
CA LEU A 195 8.95 -5.46 -10.47
C LEU A 195 9.99 -6.35 -11.15
N HIS A 196 9.63 -7.63 -11.30
CA HIS A 196 10.38 -8.58 -12.11
C HIS A 196 10.49 -8.10 -13.57
N GLY A 197 11.66 -8.27 -14.17
CA GLY A 197 12.00 -7.83 -15.53
C GLY A 197 12.30 -6.33 -15.63
N MET A 198 12.49 -5.63 -14.52
CA MET A 198 12.75 -4.19 -14.50
C MET A 198 13.79 -3.78 -13.46
N GLY A 199 13.66 -4.26 -12.23
CA GLY A 199 14.45 -3.75 -11.10
C GLY A 199 15.74 -4.51 -10.80
N GLU A 200 15.87 -5.73 -11.29
CA GLU A 200 16.96 -6.64 -10.94
C GLU A 200 18.35 -6.00 -11.11
N PRO A 201 18.66 -5.31 -12.23
CA PRO A 201 20.00 -4.71 -12.39
C PRO A 201 20.34 -3.61 -11.37
N LEU A 202 19.33 -2.92 -10.83
CA LEU A 202 19.53 -1.92 -9.78
C LEU A 202 19.73 -2.60 -8.42
N TYR A 203 18.91 -3.61 -8.12
CA TYR A 203 18.88 -4.25 -6.81
C TYR A 203 19.97 -5.30 -6.61
N GLU A 204 20.62 -5.80 -7.67
CA GLU A 204 21.86 -6.57 -7.57
C GLU A 204 23.02 -5.78 -6.91
N GLN A 205 22.89 -4.45 -6.78
CA GLN A 205 23.87 -3.56 -6.17
C GLN A 205 23.51 -3.12 -4.73
N VAL A 206 22.41 -3.64 -4.16
CA VAL A 206 21.82 -3.19 -2.88
C VAL A 206 21.87 -4.32 -1.86
#